data_AF-A0A3B5QMP2-F1
#
_entry.id   AF-A0A3B5QMP2-F1
#
_cell.length_a   1.000
_cell.length_b   1.000
_cell.length_c   1.000
_cell.angle_alpha   90.00
_cell.angle_beta   90.00
_cell.angle_gamma   90.00
#
_symmetry.space_group_name_H-M   'P 1'
#
loop_
_entity.id
_entity.type
_entity.pdbx_description
1 polymer ?
#
loop_
_entity_poly.entity_id
_entity_poly.type
_entity_poly.pdbx_seq_one_letter_code
_entity_poly.pdbx_strand_id
1 'polypeptide(L)'
;MSVTGGGCRGFYFNTVLSLARSLAAHQHAPLDKVQKLHCMCPVDFRGVFQLDERRRDAVTALGIFLVESNLQHKDVIVPYLLGLLKGLPKVQWIEESSERKGRDALPVAENFSFCLVTLLSDVAQRDENFRGQILEALMDIMQVLQDICKNPDAHDKGANLTPFTVSPCFT
;
A
#
# COMPACT_ATOMS: atom_id res chain seq x y z
N MET A 1 20.63 -23.29 -11.98
CA MET A 1 19.36 -23.99 -11.62
C MET A 1 19.40 -24.38 -10.14
N SER A 2 18.22 -24.41 -9.50
CA SER A 2 17.91 -24.50 -8.05
C SER A 2 18.09 -23.16 -7.31
N VAL A 3 17.03 -22.36 -7.12
CA VAL A 3 15.89 -22.53 -6.19
C VAL A 3 16.39 -22.59 -4.75
N THR A 4 16.59 -21.41 -4.15
CA THR A 4 16.81 -21.28 -2.71
C THR A 4 15.85 -20.22 -2.16
N GLY A 5 14.81 -20.69 -1.47
CA GLY A 5 14.18 -19.92 -0.40
C GLY A 5 12.86 -19.20 -0.68
N GLY A 6 12.14 -19.52 -1.75
CA GLY A 6 10.77 -19.02 -1.92
C GLY A 6 9.79 -19.71 -0.98
N GLY A 7 9.67 -19.24 0.27
CA GLY A 7 8.58 -19.66 1.16
C GLY A 7 7.18 -19.34 0.58
N CYS A 8 6.12 -19.73 1.30
CA CYS A 8 4.71 -19.48 0.93
C CYS A 8 4.45 -18.04 0.42
N ARG A 9 5.17 -17.07 0.99
CA ARG A 9 5.28 -15.67 0.58
C ARG A 9 5.49 -15.45 -0.92
N GLY A 10 6.54 -16.05 -1.49
CA GLY A 10 6.84 -15.89 -2.91
C GLY A 10 5.75 -16.48 -3.80
N PHE A 11 5.12 -17.57 -3.37
CA PHE A 11 4.07 -18.22 -4.14
C PHE A 11 2.77 -17.40 -4.19
N TYR A 12 2.31 -16.89 -3.04
CA TYR A 12 1.08 -16.08 -2.99
C TYR A 12 1.24 -14.78 -3.78
N PHE A 13 2.29 -14.00 -3.50
CA PHE A 13 2.53 -12.74 -4.20
C PHE A 13 2.62 -12.94 -5.71
N ASN A 14 3.41 -13.93 -6.16
CA ASN A 14 3.52 -14.23 -7.59
C ASN A 14 2.17 -14.60 -8.21
N THR A 15 1.34 -15.36 -7.49
CA THR A 15 0.01 -15.75 -7.99
C THR A 15 -0.91 -14.54 -8.15
N VAL A 16 -1.01 -13.68 -7.13
CA VAL A 16 -1.86 -12.49 -7.17
C VAL A 16 -1.35 -11.47 -8.20
N LEU A 17 -0.03 -11.32 -8.31
CA LEU A 17 0.60 -10.48 -9.33
C LEU A 17 0.36 -11.00 -10.75
N SER A 18 0.50 -12.32 -10.97
CA SER A 18 0.19 -12.93 -12.26
C SER A 18 -1.27 -12.74 -12.65
N LEU A 19 -2.20 -12.81 -11.70
CA LEU A 19 -3.61 -12.48 -11.92
C LEU A 19 -3.78 -11.02 -12.34
N ALA A 20 -3.19 -10.07 -11.61
CA ALA A 20 -3.25 -8.65 -11.93
C ALA A 20 -2.74 -8.34 -13.34
N ARG A 21 -1.57 -8.88 -13.71
CA ARG A 21 -0.98 -8.70 -15.05
C ARG A 21 -1.82 -9.35 -16.14
N SER A 22 -2.35 -10.54 -15.88
CA SER A 22 -3.25 -11.21 -16.83
C SER A 22 -4.51 -10.37 -17.07
N LEU A 23 -5.10 -9.78 -16.04
CA LEU A 23 -6.23 -8.86 -16.17
C LEU A 23 -5.82 -7.59 -16.93
N ALA A 24 -4.66 -7.02 -16.64
CA ALA A 24 -4.17 -5.80 -17.28
C ALA A 24 -3.91 -5.97 -18.79
N ALA A 25 -3.53 -7.18 -19.22
CA ALA A 25 -3.36 -7.51 -20.64
C ALA A 25 -4.67 -7.48 -21.44
N HIS A 26 -5.84 -7.47 -20.79
CA HIS A 26 -7.12 -7.31 -21.47
C HIS A 26 -7.42 -5.82 -21.71
N GLN A 27 -7.74 -5.46 -22.96
CA GLN A 27 -8.10 -4.08 -23.33
C GLN A 27 -9.33 -3.56 -22.54
N HIS A 28 -10.24 -4.47 -22.17
CA HIS A 28 -11.38 -4.21 -21.28
C HIS A 28 -11.52 -5.36 -20.29
N ALA A 29 -10.80 -5.29 -19.18
CA ALA A 29 -10.90 -6.27 -18.11
C ALA A 29 -12.32 -6.22 -17.51
N PRO A 30 -13.03 -7.36 -17.40
CA PRO A 30 -14.37 -7.37 -16.82
C PRO A 30 -14.30 -7.00 -15.33
N LEU A 31 -15.17 -6.07 -14.93
CA LEU A 31 -15.18 -5.52 -13.57
C LEU A 31 -15.29 -6.61 -12.50
N ASP A 32 -16.11 -7.63 -12.72
CA ASP A 32 -16.30 -8.75 -11.77
C ASP A 32 -15.00 -9.50 -11.45
N LYS A 33 -14.06 -9.59 -12.40
CA LYS A 33 -12.77 -10.22 -12.17
C LYS A 33 -11.81 -9.29 -11.43
N VAL A 34 -11.85 -8.00 -11.74
CA VAL A 34 -11.06 -6.98 -11.02
C VAL A 34 -11.55 -6.83 -9.58
N GLN A 35 -12.86 -6.93 -9.35
CA GLN A 35 -13.46 -6.95 -8.02
C GLN A 35 -12.95 -8.11 -7.17
N LYS A 36 -12.71 -9.30 -7.75
CA LYS A 36 -12.10 -10.41 -7.00
C LYS A 36 -10.72 -10.06 -6.45
N LEU A 37 -9.90 -9.34 -7.24
CA LEU A 37 -8.60 -8.84 -6.80
C LEU A 37 -8.77 -7.78 -5.71
N HIS A 38 -9.69 -6.84 -5.90
CA HIS A 38 -10.02 -5.80 -4.91
C HIS A 38 -10.51 -6.39 -3.58
N CYS A 39 -11.32 -7.45 -3.60
CA CYS A 39 -11.82 -8.12 -2.39
C CYS A 39 -10.71 -8.81 -1.56
N MET A 40 -9.51 -9.01 -2.12
CA MET A 40 -8.35 -9.51 -1.37
C MET A 40 -7.61 -8.40 -0.61
N CYS A 41 -7.91 -7.14 -0.93
CA CYS A 41 -7.29 -5.97 -0.31
C CYS A 41 -7.94 -5.71 1.07
N PRO A 42 -7.25 -4.99 1.99
CA PRO A 42 -7.79 -4.66 3.30
C PRO A 42 -9.02 -3.74 3.16
N VAL A 43 -10.02 -3.97 4.01
CA VAL A 43 -11.22 -3.13 4.10
C VAL A 43 -11.07 -2.18 5.28
N ASP A 44 -11.55 -0.95 5.11
CA ASP A 44 -11.63 0.01 6.21
C ASP A 44 -12.66 -0.46 7.24
N PHE A 45 -12.24 -0.59 8.50
CA PHE A 45 -13.14 -0.81 9.62
C PHE A 45 -13.05 0.38 10.59
N ARG A 46 -14.00 1.31 10.46
CA ARG A 46 -14.13 2.52 11.32
C ARG A 46 -12.89 3.44 11.28
N GLY A 47 -12.26 3.58 10.12
CA GLY A 47 -11.08 4.40 9.90
C GLY A 47 -9.76 3.70 10.24
N VAL A 48 -9.77 2.37 10.36
CA VAL A 48 -8.61 1.55 10.70
C VAL A 48 -8.51 0.40 9.71
N PHE A 49 -7.37 0.33 9.02
CA PHE A 49 -7.01 -0.80 8.19
C PHE A 49 -6.16 -1.80 8.98
N GLN A 50 -6.32 -3.08 8.69
CA GLN A 50 -5.44 -4.15 9.18
C GLN A 50 -4.63 -4.68 8.01
N LEU A 51 -3.30 -4.57 8.10
CA LEU A 51 -2.36 -4.94 7.06
C LEU A 51 -1.49 -6.11 7.50
N ASP A 52 -1.91 -7.32 7.13
CA ASP A 52 -1.06 -8.50 7.08
C ASP A 52 -0.28 -8.56 5.74
N GLU A 53 0.58 -9.57 5.60
CA GLU A 53 1.40 -9.73 4.40
C GLU A 53 0.58 -9.91 3.12
N ARG A 54 -0.47 -10.73 3.15
CA ARG A 54 -1.29 -11.05 1.99
C ARG A 54 -2.09 -9.85 1.51
N ARG A 55 -2.60 -9.05 2.45
CA ARG A 55 -3.36 -7.82 2.18
C ARG A 55 -2.46 -6.76 1.54
N ARG A 56 -1.22 -6.62 2.00
CA ARG A 56 -0.24 -5.70 1.37
C ARG A 56 0.06 -6.12 -0.07
N ASP A 57 0.34 -7.40 -0.28
CA ASP A 57 0.60 -7.98 -1.61
C ASP A 57 -0.58 -7.76 -2.57
N ALA A 58 -1.82 -7.92 -2.09
CA ALA A 58 -3.03 -7.68 -2.88
C ALA A 58 -3.17 -6.21 -3.30
N VAL A 59 -2.89 -5.26 -2.40
CA VAL A 59 -2.91 -3.81 -2.75
C VAL A 59 -1.85 -3.49 -3.79
N THR A 60 -0.64 -4.00 -3.63
CA THR A 60 0.44 -3.82 -4.61
C THR A 60 0.03 -4.37 -5.98
N ALA A 61 -0.52 -5.58 -6.04
CA ALA A 61 -1.01 -6.18 -7.28
C ALA A 61 -2.17 -5.38 -7.91
N LEU A 62 -3.11 -4.87 -7.11
CA LEU A 62 -4.20 -4.03 -7.58
C LEU A 62 -3.68 -2.71 -8.21
N GLY A 63 -2.70 -2.07 -7.57
CA GLY A 63 -2.05 -0.89 -8.12
C GLY A 63 -1.30 -1.17 -9.42
N ILE A 64 -0.58 -2.30 -9.50
CA ILE A 64 0.08 -2.74 -10.73
C ILE A 64 -0.94 -2.98 -11.84
N PHE A 65 -2.06 -3.64 -11.57
CA PHE A 65 -3.16 -3.76 -12.52
C PHE A 65 -3.62 -2.38 -13.02
N LEU A 66 -3.86 -1.43 -12.11
CA LEU A 66 -4.32 -0.10 -12.47
C LEU A 66 -3.34 0.60 -13.43
N VAL A 67 -2.05 0.56 -13.13
CA VAL A 67 -1.01 1.22 -13.93
C VAL A 67 -0.75 0.50 -15.26
N GLU A 68 -0.64 -0.83 -15.27
CA GLU A 68 -0.35 -1.62 -16.47
C GLU A 68 -1.56 -1.70 -17.42
N SER A 69 -2.79 -1.63 -16.91
CA SER A 69 -4.02 -1.65 -17.72
C SER A 69 -4.38 -0.32 -18.38
N ASN A 70 -3.53 0.70 -18.22
CA ASN A 70 -3.79 2.09 -18.61
C ASN A 70 -5.02 2.68 -17.88
N LEU A 71 -5.06 2.53 -16.56
CA LEU A 71 -6.04 3.11 -15.64
C LEU A 71 -7.49 2.61 -15.81
N GLN A 72 -7.66 1.33 -16.13
CA GLN A 72 -9.00 0.73 -16.12
C GLN A 72 -9.59 0.71 -14.71
N HIS A 73 -10.90 0.95 -14.60
CA HIS A 73 -11.66 0.96 -13.34
C HIS A 73 -11.13 1.95 -12.29
N LYS A 74 -10.42 3.00 -12.73
CA LYS A 74 -9.85 4.05 -11.88
C LYS A 74 -10.86 4.70 -10.93
N ASP A 75 -12.12 4.86 -11.36
CA ASP A 75 -13.18 5.49 -10.57
C ASP A 75 -13.56 4.69 -9.31
N VAL A 76 -13.16 3.41 -9.24
CA VAL A 76 -13.33 2.55 -8.07
C VAL A 76 -12.02 2.38 -7.33
N ILE A 77 -10.92 2.13 -8.05
CA ILE A 77 -9.64 1.75 -7.45
C ILE A 77 -8.93 2.96 -6.84
N VAL A 78 -8.93 4.12 -7.50
CA VAL A 78 -8.21 5.31 -7.01
C VAL A 78 -8.79 5.83 -5.69
N PRO A 79 -10.12 5.98 -5.53
CA PRO A 79 -10.71 6.36 -4.24
C PRO A 79 -10.35 5.39 -3.11
N TYR A 80 -10.30 4.09 -3.40
CA TYR A 80 -9.87 3.08 -2.43
C TYR A 80 -8.41 3.27 -1.99
N LEU A 81 -7.49 3.43 -2.94
CA LEU A 81 -6.06 3.65 -2.65
C LEU A 81 -5.82 4.96 -1.89
N LEU A 82 -6.58 6.02 -2.20
CA LEU A 82 -6.55 7.29 -1.46
C LEU A 82 -7.06 7.12 -0.03
N GLY A 83 -8.14 6.37 0.18
CA GLY A 83 -8.65 6.04 1.52
C GLY A 83 -7.61 5.28 2.34
N LEU A 84 -6.94 4.29 1.73
CA LEU A 84 -5.87 3.54 2.37
C LEU A 84 -4.66 4.41 2.72
N LEU A 85 -4.25 5.29 1.81
CA LEU A 85 -3.19 6.27 2.02
C LEU A 85 -3.51 7.14 3.25
N LYS A 86 -4.71 7.74 3.31
CA LYS A 86 -5.17 8.56 4.45
C LYS A 86 -5.30 7.76 5.76
N GLY A 87 -5.50 6.45 5.67
CA GLY A 87 -5.58 5.55 6.82
C GLY A 87 -4.22 5.10 7.38
N LEU A 88 -3.12 5.32 6.66
CA LEU A 88 -1.78 4.87 7.09
C LEU A 88 -1.38 5.31 8.50
N PRO A 89 -1.66 6.54 8.98
CA PRO A 89 -1.28 6.93 10.35
C PRO A 89 -1.95 6.11 11.46
N LYS A 90 -3.07 5.43 11.16
CA LYS A 90 -3.88 4.66 12.13
C LYS A 90 -3.86 3.16 11.84
N VAL A 91 -3.12 2.72 10.84
CA VAL A 91 -3.14 1.34 10.36
C VAL A 91 -2.56 0.38 11.40
N GLN A 92 -3.17 -0.79 11.53
CA GLN A 92 -2.64 -1.88 12.34
C GLN A 92 -1.77 -2.78 11.47
N TRP A 93 -0.45 -2.74 11.73
CA TRP A 93 0.51 -3.61 11.08
C TRP A 93 0.50 -4.98 11.76
N ILE A 94 0.13 -6.01 10.99
CA ILE A 94 0.24 -7.40 11.42
C ILE A 94 1.52 -7.92 10.80
N GLU A 95 2.59 -7.91 11.58
CA GLU A 95 3.87 -8.50 11.20
C GLU A 95 3.87 -9.97 11.61
N GLU A 96 3.93 -10.88 10.63
CA GLU A 96 4.33 -12.25 10.91
C GLU A 96 5.82 -12.21 11.29
N SER A 97 6.18 -12.82 12.42
CA SER A 97 7.53 -12.82 12.99
C SER A 97 8.51 -13.49 12.02
N SER A 98 9.03 -12.72 11.05
CA SER A 98 10.10 -13.20 10.20
C SER A 98 11.40 -12.94 10.93
N GLU A 99 11.97 -13.98 11.53
CA GLU A 99 13.31 -14.03 12.13
C GLU A 99 14.45 -13.78 11.09
N ARG A 100 14.13 -13.17 9.94
CA ARG A 100 14.93 -13.12 8.71
C ARG A 100 14.97 -11.76 8.03
N LYS A 101 14.65 -10.65 8.70
CA LYS A 101 15.04 -9.33 8.17
C LYS A 101 16.49 -9.07 8.57
N GLY A 102 17.38 -9.11 7.58
CA GLY A 102 18.76 -8.64 7.74
C GLY A 102 18.78 -7.18 8.22
N ARG A 103 19.89 -6.77 8.83
CA ARG A 103 20.03 -5.43 9.46
C ARG A 103 19.78 -4.25 8.52
N ASP A 104 19.75 -4.47 7.20
CA ASP A 104 19.58 -3.42 6.17
C ASP A 104 18.17 -3.37 5.54
N ALA A 105 17.21 -4.15 6.04
CA ALA A 105 15.85 -4.15 5.49
C ALA A 105 14.99 -3.03 6.10
N LEU A 106 14.42 -2.17 5.26
CA LEU A 106 13.47 -1.14 5.68
C LEU A 106 12.27 -1.75 6.46
N PRO A 107 11.67 -1.01 7.40
CA PRO A 107 10.42 -1.39 8.06
C PRO A 107 9.32 -1.75 7.05
N VAL A 108 8.41 -2.66 7.43
CA VAL A 108 7.29 -3.06 6.54
C VAL A 108 6.42 -1.85 6.21
N ALA A 109 6.18 -0.99 7.20
CA ALA A 109 5.39 0.22 7.05
C ALA A 109 5.95 1.17 5.99
N GLU A 110 7.26 1.42 6.03
CA GLU A 110 7.94 2.31 5.09
C GLU A 110 7.92 1.75 3.67
N ASN A 111 8.26 0.46 3.49
CA ASN A 111 8.21 -0.19 2.18
C ASN A 111 6.81 -0.11 1.55
N PHE A 112 5.78 -0.45 2.32
CA PHE A 112 4.41 -0.44 1.81
C PHE A 112 3.95 0.98 1.46
N SER A 113 4.20 1.94 2.35
CA SER A 113 3.85 3.35 2.14
C SER A 113 4.53 3.90 0.90
N PHE A 114 5.82 3.62 0.73
CA PHE A 114 6.57 4.01 -0.46
C PHE A 114 5.93 3.44 -1.73
N CYS A 115 5.68 2.13 -1.79
CA CYS A 115 5.03 1.50 -2.95
C CYS A 115 3.66 2.10 -3.26
N LEU A 116 2.83 2.35 -2.25
CA LEU A 116 1.51 2.95 -2.43
C LEU A 116 1.61 4.37 -3.00
N VAL A 117 2.52 5.20 -2.49
CA VAL A 117 2.76 6.56 -2.98
C VAL A 117 3.32 6.54 -4.41
N THR A 118 4.22 5.61 -4.75
CA THR A 118 4.72 5.45 -6.12
C THR A 118 3.59 5.13 -7.09
N LEU A 119 2.72 4.19 -6.74
CA LEU A 119 1.56 3.83 -7.56
C LEU A 119 0.62 5.01 -7.78
N LEU A 120 0.30 5.75 -6.72
CA LEU A 120 -0.56 6.94 -6.82
C LEU A 120 0.13 8.07 -7.62
N SER A 121 1.44 8.22 -7.52
CA SER A 121 2.19 9.21 -8.32
C SER A 121 2.13 8.88 -9.81
N ASP A 122 2.24 7.60 -10.19
CA ASP A 122 2.07 7.14 -11.56
C ASP A 122 0.65 7.45 -12.09
N VAL A 123 -0.38 7.29 -11.26
CA VAL A 123 -1.75 7.67 -11.60
C VAL A 123 -1.87 9.18 -11.79
N ALA A 124 -1.34 9.98 -10.86
CA ALA A 124 -1.38 11.44 -10.92
C ALA A 124 -0.65 12.00 -12.15
N GLN A 125 0.39 11.31 -12.62
CA GLN A 125 1.09 11.67 -13.85
C GLN A 125 0.24 11.42 -15.11
N ARG A 126 -0.59 10.38 -15.10
CA ARG A 126 -1.35 9.92 -16.27
C ARG A 126 -2.80 10.43 -16.32
N ASP A 127 -3.37 10.87 -15.20
CA ASP A 127 -4.75 11.33 -15.11
C ASP A 127 -4.88 12.66 -14.34
N GLU A 128 -5.23 13.72 -15.07
CA GLU A 128 -5.39 15.05 -14.50
C GLU A 128 -6.56 15.18 -13.53
N ASN A 129 -7.61 14.34 -13.65
CA ASN A 129 -8.80 14.40 -12.79
C ASN A 129 -8.47 13.97 -11.36
N PHE A 130 -7.56 13.00 -11.20
CA PHE A 130 -7.13 12.50 -9.90
C PHE A 130 -5.85 13.18 -9.39
N ARG A 131 -5.07 13.83 -10.27
CA ARG A 131 -3.80 14.50 -9.90
C ARG A 131 -3.96 15.43 -8.70
N GLY A 132 -4.97 16.30 -8.71
CA GLY A 132 -5.24 17.23 -7.61
C GLY A 132 -5.53 16.51 -6.29
N GLN A 133 -6.43 15.52 -6.33
CA GLN A 133 -6.84 14.74 -5.16
C GLN A 133 -5.68 13.94 -4.55
N ILE A 134 -4.79 13.40 -5.40
CA ILE A 134 -3.62 12.65 -4.98
C ILE A 134 -2.61 13.57 -4.29
N LEU A 135 -2.29 14.73 -4.90
CA LEU A 135 -1.34 15.68 -4.32
C LEU A 135 -1.85 16.25 -2.99
N GLU A 136 -3.15 16.56 -2.90
CA GLU A 136 -3.79 17.00 -1.66
C GLU A 136 -3.69 15.93 -0.58
N ALA A 137 -4.03 14.67 -0.88
CA ALA A 137 -3.91 13.57 0.09
C ALA A 137 -2.46 13.34 0.56
N LEU A 138 -1.46 13.53 -0.32
CA LEU A 138 -0.05 13.44 0.05
C LEU A 138 0.34 14.58 0.99
N MET A 139 -0.09 15.82 0.72
CA MET A 139 0.15 16.97 1.59
C MET A 139 -0.50 16.78 2.96
N ASP A 140 -1.76 16.32 3.00
CA ASP A 140 -2.48 16.04 4.25
C ASP A 140 -1.69 15.08 5.14
N ILE A 141 -1.15 14.01 4.56
CA ILE A 141 -0.39 13.01 5.32
C ILE A 141 0.96 13.54 5.77
N MET A 142 1.65 14.31 4.92
CA MET A 142 2.90 14.96 5.36
C MET A 142 2.65 15.87 6.55
N GLN A 143 1.51 16.58 6.59
CA GLN A 143 1.13 17.40 7.73
C GLN A 143 0.86 16.55 8.99
N VAL A 144 0.09 15.46 8.86
CA VAL A 144 -0.18 14.54 9.98
C VAL A 144 1.12 13.93 10.52
N LEU A 145 2.02 13.48 9.66
CA LEU A 145 3.31 12.94 10.06
C LEU A 145 4.19 14.00 10.73
N GLN A 146 4.17 15.23 10.21
CA GLN A 146 4.87 16.35 10.84
C GLN A 146 4.35 16.64 12.24
N ASP A 147 3.03 16.60 12.45
CA ASP A 147 2.41 16.85 13.76
C ASP A 147 2.77 15.75 14.76
N ILE A 148 2.79 14.48 14.32
CA ILE A 148 3.27 13.35 15.13
C ILE A 148 4.74 13.57 15.55
N CYS A 149 5.60 13.99 14.63
CA CYS A 149 7.01 14.27 14.94
C CYS A 149 7.19 15.44 15.90
N LYS A 150 6.31 16.46 15.85
CA LYS A 150 6.36 17.64 16.73
C LYS A 150 5.84 17.35 18.14
N ASN A 151 4.96 16.37 18.29
CA ASN A 151 4.32 16.06 19.56
C ASN A 151 4.25 14.55 19.81
N PRO A 152 5.39 13.89 20.09
CA PRO A 152 5.46 12.44 20.24
C PRO A 152 4.63 11.94 21.44
N ASP A 153 4.53 12.73 22.52
CA ASP A 153 3.86 12.34 23.77
C ASP A 153 2.33 12.34 23.67
N ALA A 154 1.74 13.11 22.76
CA ALA A 154 0.29 13.16 22.56
C ALA A 154 -0.30 11.89 21.94
N HIS A 155 0.54 11.08 21.28
CA HIS A 155 0.11 9.90 20.53
C HIS A 155 0.40 8.56 21.23
N ASP A 156 0.95 8.60 22.46
CA ASP A 156 1.40 7.41 23.22
C ASP A 156 0.27 6.63 23.94
N LYS A 157 -0.97 7.14 23.94
CA LYS A 157 -2.10 6.47 24.60
C LYS A 157 -2.82 5.49 23.67
N GLY A 158 -2.18 4.35 23.38
CA GLY A 158 -2.88 3.13 22.95
C GLY A 158 -2.77 2.74 21.48
N ALA A 159 -1.93 3.40 20.70
CA ALA A 159 -1.51 2.88 19.40
C ALA A 159 -0.09 2.31 19.56
N ASN A 160 0.08 1.02 19.27
CA ASN A 160 1.39 0.45 18.93
C ASN A 160 1.89 1.12 17.64
N LEU A 161 2.26 2.39 17.73
CA LEU A 161 2.95 3.14 16.69
C LEU A 161 4.40 2.66 16.72
N THR A 162 4.67 1.56 16.02
CA THR A 162 6.03 1.25 15.57
C THR A 162 6.03 1.24 14.04
N PRO A 163 7.14 1.65 13.41
CA PRO A 163 7.59 3.03 13.39
C PRO A 163 7.69 3.46 11.92
N PHE A 164 7.18 4.64 11.54
CA PHE A 164 8.00 5.42 10.61
C PHE A 164 9.23 5.71 11.45
N THR A 165 10.31 4.94 11.25
CA THR A 165 11.54 5.24 11.95
C THR A 165 11.90 6.64 11.49
N VAL A 166 11.69 7.62 12.36
CA VAL A 166 12.50 8.82 12.35
C VAL A 166 13.88 8.31 12.72
N SER A 167 14.53 7.67 11.75
CA SER A 167 15.93 7.33 11.82
C SER A 167 16.62 8.67 12.11
N PRO A 168 17.53 8.75 13.10
CA PRO A 168 18.24 9.97 13.43
C PRO A 168 19.27 10.23 12.31
N CYS A 169 18.78 10.62 11.13
CA CYS A 169 19.58 11.09 10.01
C CYS A 169 19.58 12.63 9.95
N PHE A 170 18.92 13.29 10.91
CA PHE A 170 18.95 14.74 11.12
C PHE A 170 19.33 15.08 12.58
N THR A 171 20.50 14.62 13.00
CA THR A 171 21.29 15.20 14.10
C THR A 171 22.76 14.99 13.82
#